data_AF-A7WQ71-F1
#
_entry.id   AF-A7WQ71-F1
#
_cell.length_a   1.000
_cell.length_b   1.000
_cell.length_c   1.000
_cell.angle_alpha   90.00
_cell.angle_beta   90.00
_cell.angle_gamma   90.00
#
_symmetry.space_group_name_H-M   'P 1'
#
loop_
_entity.id
_entity.type
_entity.pdbx_description
1 polymer ?
#
loop_
_entity_poly.entity_id
_entity_poly.type
_entity_poly.pdbx_seq_one_letter_code
_entity_poly.pdbx_strand_id
1 'polypeptide(L)' 'MSETKAPSAEELAAVKLKNAQTREGGAFDEAPYKAVWESSGGDGAKAAETIGLQGVPASYDEYIALVKSGKFKD' A
#
# COMPACT_ATOMS: atom_id res chain seq x y z
N MET A 1 -31.29 -9.84 0.31
CA MET A 1 -31.73 -8.49 -0.11
C MET A 1 -31.90 -7.71 1.18
N SER A 2 -31.19 -6.65 1.56
CA SER A 2 -30.18 -5.77 0.96
C SER A 2 -29.50 -5.09 2.18
N GLU A 3 -28.24 -4.67 2.17
CA GLU A 3 -27.88 -3.31 1.78
C GLU A 3 -26.36 -3.19 1.65
N THR A 4 -25.92 -3.06 0.41
CA THR A 4 -24.73 -2.31 0.03
C THR A 4 -24.87 -0.89 0.56
N LYS A 5 -24.30 -0.58 1.73
CA LYS A 5 -23.99 0.80 2.09
C LYS A 5 -22.66 1.15 1.42
N ALA A 6 -22.75 1.62 0.18
CA ALA A 6 -21.66 2.35 -0.43
C ALA A 6 -21.21 3.46 0.54
N PRO A 7 -19.90 3.62 0.82
CA PRO A 7 -19.45 4.87 1.43
C PRO A 7 -19.86 6.00 0.49
N SER A 8 -20.76 6.85 0.98
CA SER A 8 -21.31 8.00 0.28
C SER A 8 -20.19 8.95 -0.13
N ALA A 9 -20.38 9.58 -1.30
CA ALA A 9 -19.48 10.50 -1.96
C ALA A 9 -19.04 11.75 -1.15
N GLU A 10 -19.46 11.86 0.12
CA GLU A 10 -19.11 12.97 1.01
C GLU A 10 -17.74 12.78 1.71
N GLU A 11 -17.23 11.54 1.83
CA GLU A 11 -15.86 11.29 2.32
C GLU A 11 -14.79 11.47 1.23
N LEU A 12 -15.19 11.58 -0.05
CA LEU A 12 -14.28 11.82 -1.18
C LEU A 12 -13.86 13.30 -1.33
N ALA A 13 -14.49 14.23 -0.60
CA ALA A 13 -14.18 15.67 -0.67
C ALA A 13 -13.03 16.09 0.28
N ALA A 14 -12.56 15.19 1.16
CA ALA A 14 -11.33 15.40 1.92
C ALA A 14 -10.05 15.20 1.06
N VAL A 15 -10.21 14.97 -0.25
CA VAL A 15 -9.19 15.12 -1.30
C VAL A 15 -8.78 16.60 -1.39
N LYS A 16 -8.08 17.09 -0.36
CA LYS A 16 -7.25 18.30 -0.42
C LYS A 16 -6.01 17.96 -1.23
N LEU A 17 -6.19 17.92 -2.55
CA LEU A 17 -5.15 17.91 -3.59
C LEU A 17 -4.35 19.23 -3.60
N LYS A 18 -3.80 19.70 -2.47
CA LYS A 18 -3.07 20.97 -2.40
C LYS A 18 -1.69 20.93 -1.76
N ASN A 19 -1.08 19.75 -1.62
CA ASN A 19 0.35 19.70 -1.34
C ASN A 19 1.02 18.63 -2.19
N ALA A 20 1.16 18.93 -3.48
CA ALA A 20 2.41 18.59 -4.16
C ALA A 20 3.55 19.35 -3.44
N GLN A 21 4.00 18.82 -2.31
CA GLN A 21 5.27 19.20 -1.70
C GLN A 21 6.18 18.00 -1.85
N THR A 22 7.23 18.19 -2.64
CA THR A 22 8.49 17.46 -2.55
C THR A 22 8.86 17.37 -1.08
N ARG A 23 8.50 16.27 -0.41
CA ARG A 23 8.83 16.04 0.99
C ARG A 23 9.88 14.94 1.03
N GLU A 24 11.12 15.36 0.94
CA GLU A 24 12.20 14.66 1.64
C GLU A 24 11.69 14.46 3.09
N GLY A 25 11.26 13.23 3.43
CA GLY A 25 10.62 12.92 4.72
C GLY A 25 9.08 12.85 4.74
N GLY A 26 8.41 12.56 3.62
CA GLY A 26 7.04 12.06 3.64
C GLY A 26 7.01 10.71 4.36
N ALA A 27 6.23 10.59 5.43
CA ALA A 27 6.04 9.32 6.11
C ALA A 27 5.64 8.29 5.05
N PHE A 28 6.44 7.24 4.91
CA PHE A 28 6.15 6.13 4.03
C PHE A 28 4.73 5.64 4.34
N ASP A 29 3.82 5.73 3.37
CA ASP A 29 2.42 5.38 3.57
C ASP A 29 2.29 3.85 3.54
N GLU A 30 2.24 3.23 4.72
CA GLU A 30 2.19 1.77 4.88
C GLU A 30 0.83 1.18 4.48
N ALA A 31 -0.24 1.99 4.48
CA ALA A 31 -1.60 1.54 4.25
C ALA A 31 -1.84 0.81 2.92
N PRO A 32 -1.40 1.32 1.75
CA PRO A 32 -1.57 0.62 0.48
C PRO A 32 -0.78 -0.71 0.43
N TYR A 33 0.41 -0.75 1.03
CA TYR A 33 1.23 -1.95 1.06
C TYR A 33 0.65 -3.01 2.00
N LYS A 34 0.14 -2.58 3.16
CA LYS A 34 -0.59 -3.45 4.09
C LYS A 34 -1.83 -4.07 3.43
N ALA A 35 -2.61 -3.28 2.70
CA ALA A 35 -3.77 -3.78 1.98
C ALA A 35 -3.39 -4.89 0.98
N VAL A 36 -2.28 -4.74 0.27
CA VAL A 36 -1.75 -5.78 -0.63
C VAL A 36 -1.30 -7.03 0.14
N TRP A 37 -0.61 -6.85 1.27
CA TRP A 37 -0.19 -7.95 2.12
C TRP A 37 -1.38 -8.76 2.66
N GLU A 38 -2.40 -8.08 3.19
CA GLU A 38 -3.62 -8.71 3.69
C GLU A 38 -4.43 -9.36 2.56
N SER A 39 -4.53 -8.71 1.39
CA SER A 39 -5.16 -9.28 0.20
C SER A 39 -4.42 -10.51 -0.33
N SER A 40 -3.12 -10.62 -0.05
CA SER A 40 -2.30 -11.79 -0.38
C SER A 40 -2.45 -12.93 0.64
N GLY A 41 -3.22 -12.72 1.72
CA GLY A 41 -3.34 -13.66 2.83
C GLY A 41 -2.09 -13.74 3.71
N GLY A 42 -1.28 -12.67 3.72
CA GLY A 42 0.03 -12.67 4.39
C GLY A 42 1.11 -13.46 3.66
N ASP A 43 0.89 -13.79 2.39
CA ASP A 43 1.89 -14.43 1.54
C ASP A 43 2.83 -13.38 0.93
N GLY A 44 4.07 -13.38 1.40
CA GLY A 44 5.05 -12.40 0.96
C GLY A 44 5.47 -12.54 -0.50
N ALA A 45 5.41 -13.74 -1.08
CA ALA A 45 5.71 -13.94 -2.50
C ALA A 45 4.64 -13.27 -3.36
N LYS A 46 3.36 -13.50 -3.06
CA LYS A 46 2.22 -12.85 -3.74
C LYS A 46 2.21 -11.35 -3.53
N ALA A 47 2.44 -10.88 -2.30
CA ALA A 47 2.47 -9.46 -2.01
C ALA A 47 3.60 -8.77 -2.78
N ALA A 48 4.79 -9.37 -2.79
CA ALA A 48 5.93 -8.92 -3.59
C ALA A 48 5.64 -8.93 -5.08
N GLU A 49 5.06 -10.00 -5.63
CA GLU A 49 4.69 -10.06 -7.05
C GLU A 49 3.67 -8.98 -7.43
N THR A 50 2.68 -8.73 -6.56
CA THR A 50 1.60 -7.77 -6.81
C THR A 50 2.10 -6.34 -6.98
N ILE A 51 3.10 -5.92 -6.19
CA ILE A 51 3.71 -4.59 -6.30
C ILE A 51 5.04 -4.59 -7.07
N GLY A 52 5.47 -5.74 -7.58
CA GLY A 52 6.71 -5.88 -8.31
C GLY A 52 7.98 -5.73 -7.44
N LEU A 53 8.01 -6.17 -6.19
CA LEU A 53 9.27 -6.24 -5.43
C LEU A 53 10.24 -7.25 -6.05
N GLN A 54 11.53 -6.90 -5.99
CA GLN A 54 12.63 -7.73 -6.49
C GLN A 54 12.98 -8.88 -5.52
N GLY A 55 12.53 -8.80 -4.26
CA GLY A 55 12.71 -9.83 -3.24
C GLY A 55 11.38 -10.36 -2.71
N VAL A 56 11.39 -11.63 -2.26
CA VAL A 56 10.25 -12.24 -1.57
C VAL A 56 10.46 -12.08 -0.07
N PRO A 57 9.69 -11.22 0.61
CA PRO A 57 9.76 -11.06 2.05
C PRO A 57 9.20 -12.28 2.77
N ALA A 58 9.85 -12.69 3.86
CA ALA A 58 9.36 -13.76 4.74
C ALA A 58 8.29 -13.29 5.73
N SER A 59 8.15 -11.98 5.92
CA SER A 59 7.25 -11.38 6.92
C SER A 59 6.82 -9.97 6.51
N TYR A 60 5.76 -9.46 7.13
CA TYR A 60 5.25 -8.12 6.84
C TYR A 60 6.29 -7.01 7.09
N ASP A 61 7.08 -7.14 8.17
CA ASP A 61 8.14 -6.17 8.50
C ASP A 61 9.21 -6.11 7.39
N GLU A 62 9.62 -7.29 6.91
CA GLU A 62 10.58 -7.42 5.81
C GLU A 62 10.00 -6.93 4.48
N TYR A 63 8.70 -7.15 4.24
CA TYR A 63 7.99 -6.59 3.09
C TYR A 63 8.04 -5.07 3.11
N ILE A 64 7.64 -4.43 4.21
CA ILE A 64 7.70 -2.97 4.34
C ILE A 64 9.14 -2.45 4.24
N ALA A 65 10.13 -3.16 4.78
CA ALA A 65 11.54 -2.82 4.62
C ALA A 65 11.98 -2.85 3.15
N LEU A 66 11.56 -3.85 2.36
CA LEU A 66 11.85 -3.95 0.93
C LEU A 66 11.18 -2.83 0.12
N VAL A 67 9.92 -2.52 0.44
CA VAL A 67 9.20 -1.41 -0.19
C VAL A 67 9.87 -0.06 0.15
N LYS A 68 10.23 0.16 1.41
CA LYS A 68 11.00 1.35 1.84
C LYS A 68 12.37 1.43 1.18
N SER A 69 13.01 0.29 0.93
CA SER A 69 14.30 0.21 0.23
C SER A 69 14.20 0.51 -1.27
N GLY A 70 12.99 0.59 -1.85
CA GLY A 70 12.82 0.87 -3.27
C GLY A 70 13.27 -0.27 -4.19
N LYS A 71 13.39 -1.51 -3.68
CA LYS A 71 13.83 -2.67 -4.48
C LYS A 71 12.67 -3.25 -5.30
N PHE A 72 12.17 -2.47 -6.24
CA PHE A 72 11.19 -2.91 -7.22
C PHE A 72 11.89 -3.44 -8.47
N LYS A 73 11.25 -4.39 -9.14
CA LYS A 73 11.61 -4.84 -10.48
C LYS A 73 11.38 -3.66 -11.44
N ASP A 74 12.37 -3.41 -12.29
CA ASP A 74 12.28 -2.46 -13.41
C ASP A 74 11.13 -2.82 -14.37
#